data_AF-A0A3N7HAQ8-F1
#
_entry.id   AF-A0A3N7HAQ8-F1
#
_cell.length_a   1.000
_cell.length_b   1.000
_cell.length_c   1.000
_cell.angle_alpha   90.00
_cell.angle_beta   90.00
_cell.angle_gamma   90.00
#
_symmetry.space_group_name_H-M   'P 1'
#
loop_
_entity.id
_entity.type
_entity.pdbx_description
1 polymer ?
#
loop_
_entity_poly.entity_id
_entity_poly.type
_entity_poly.pdbx_seq_one_letter_code
_entity_poly.pdbx_strand_id
1 'polypeptide(L)'
;MVHRLLVLLLICSLFAENVSRMLITAAFELNRPYIAEYLCINKDKPMLHCDGKCYLARKLKEAEEKEKKSEKESLKISYQPASVVEKTVLTFPASAIEKHETTDLPFHLPSRPAKIFHPPRA
;
A
#
# COMPACT_ATOMS: atom_id res chain seq x y z
N MET A 1 -36.96 23.16 12.96
CA MET A 1 -37.11 22.11 11.93
C MET A 1 -35.86 21.94 11.07
N VAL A 2 -35.22 23.03 10.63
CA VAL A 2 -34.02 23.00 9.77
C VAL A 2 -32.86 22.19 10.34
N HIS A 3 -32.58 22.32 11.64
CA HIS A 3 -31.52 21.53 12.31
C HIS A 3 -31.83 20.02 12.30
N ARG A 4 -33.10 19.61 12.39
CA ARG A 4 -33.48 18.19 12.31
C ARG A 4 -33.29 17.64 10.90
N LEU A 5 -33.62 18.43 9.88
CA LEU A 5 -33.37 18.09 8.48
C LEU A 5 -31.87 17.99 8.17
N LEU A 6 -31.06 18.92 8.69
CA LEU A 6 -29.60 18.87 8.56
C LEU A 6 -29.00 17.60 9.17
N VAL A 7 -29.44 17.23 10.38
CA VAL A 7 -28.99 16.00 11.05
C VAL A 7 -29.37 14.76 10.24
N LEU A 8 -30.61 14.69 9.72
CA LEU A 8 -31.04 13.57 8.88
C LEU A 8 -30.21 13.48 7.58
N LEU A 9 -29.92 14.61 6.92
CA LEU A 9 -29.07 14.63 5.73
C LEU A 9 -27.66 14.11 6.00
N LEU A 10 -27.04 14.53 7.10
CA LEU A 10 -25.70 14.07 7.51
C LEU A 10 -25.68 12.57 7.83
N ILE A 11 -26.73 12.07 8.47
CA ILE A 11 -26.85 10.62 8.73
C ILE A 11 -26.99 9.86 7.41
N CYS A 12 -27.87 10.32 6.50
CA CYS A 12 -28.05 9.69 5.20
C CYS A 12 -26.77 9.67 4.36
N SER A 13 -25.94 10.72 4.38
CA SER A 13 -24.69 10.73 3.62
C SER A 13 -23.69 9.68 4.09
N LEU A 14 -23.60 9.43 5.41
CA LEU A 14 -22.73 8.40 5.96
C LEU A 14 -23.17 6.98 5.57
N PHE A 15 -24.48 6.75 5.50
CA PHE A 15 -25.02 5.47 5.04
C PHE A 15 -24.86 5.28 3.52
N ALA A 16 -24.97 6.36 2.73
CA ALA A 16 -24.88 6.29 1.27
C ALA A 16 -23.54 5.69 0.78
N GLU A 17 -22.43 5.96 1.48
CA GLU A 17 -21.12 5.38 1.16
C GLU A 17 -21.12 3.84 1.22
N ASN A 18 -21.87 3.28 2.19
CA ASN A 18 -21.95 1.84 2.44
C ASN A 18 -22.93 1.12 1.49
N VAL A 19 -23.91 1.83 0.93
CA VAL A 19 -24.93 1.27 0.02
C VAL A 19 -24.32 0.76 -1.29
N SER A 20 -23.25 1.41 -1.77
CA SER A 20 -22.57 1.06 -3.03
C SER A 20 -22.19 -0.43 -3.13
N ARG A 21 -21.52 -0.96 -2.12
CA ARG A 21 -21.10 -2.38 -2.07
C ARG A 21 -22.32 -3.30 -2.02
N MET A 22 -23.34 -2.94 -1.25
CA MET A 22 -24.58 -3.70 -1.15
C MET A 22 -25.30 -3.83 -2.49
N LEU A 23 -25.41 -2.72 -3.24
CA LEU A 23 -26.04 -2.71 -4.56
C LEU A 23 -25.29 -3.58 -5.56
N ILE A 24 -23.96 -3.53 -5.56
CA ILE A 24 -23.13 -4.35 -6.46
C ILE A 24 -23.34 -5.84 -6.18
N THR A 25 -23.33 -6.25 -4.91
CA THR A 25 -23.59 -7.65 -4.53
C THR A 25 -25.00 -8.07 -4.87
N ALA A 26 -26.01 -7.24 -4.57
CA ALA A 26 -27.40 -7.54 -4.90
C ALA A 26 -27.60 -7.70 -6.42
N ALA A 27 -27.03 -6.81 -7.23
CA ALA A 27 -27.10 -6.89 -8.69
C ALA A 27 -26.42 -8.14 -9.24
N PHE A 28 -25.31 -8.58 -8.63
CA PHE A 28 -24.65 -9.84 -8.98
C PHE A 28 -25.54 -11.04 -8.66
N GLU A 29 -26.12 -11.11 -7.47
CA GLU A 29 -26.96 -12.24 -7.06
C GLU A 29 -28.23 -12.36 -7.91
N LEU A 30 -28.90 -11.24 -8.19
CA LEU A 30 -30.09 -11.21 -9.04
C LEU A 30 -29.81 -11.71 -10.47
N ASN A 31 -28.61 -11.43 -10.99
CA ASN A 31 -28.21 -11.82 -12.34
C ASN A 31 -27.30 -13.07 -12.38
N ARG A 32 -27.06 -13.71 -11.23
CA ARG A 32 -26.14 -14.83 -11.09
C ARG A 32 -26.37 -15.98 -12.07
N PRO A 33 -27.62 -16.44 -12.35
CA PRO A 33 -27.82 -17.52 -13.33
C PRO A 33 -27.37 -17.13 -14.73
N TYR A 34 -27.74 -15.92 -15.19
CA TYR A 34 -27.31 -15.40 -16.49
C TYR A 34 -25.78 -15.24 -16.56
N ILE A 35 -25.16 -14.74 -15.49
CA ILE A 35 -23.70 -14.58 -15.43
C ILE A 35 -23.00 -15.95 -15.49
N ALA A 36 -23.51 -16.95 -14.78
CA ALA A 36 -22.92 -18.28 -14.77
C ALA A 36 -22.99 -18.95 -16.15
N GLU A 37 -24.11 -18.83 -16.83
CA GLU A 37 -24.39 -19.51 -18.11
C GLU A 37 -23.70 -18.83 -19.31
N TYR A 38 -23.74 -17.49 -19.38
CA TYR A 38 -23.31 -16.74 -20.57
C TYR A 38 -21.99 -16.01 -20.39
N LEU A 39 -21.60 -15.64 -19.17
CA LEU A 39 -20.46 -14.74 -18.92
C LEU A 39 -19.29 -15.39 -18.16
N CYS A 40 -19.45 -16.54 -17.49
CA CYS A 40 -18.33 -17.20 -16.79
C CYS A 40 -17.28 -17.71 -17.80
N ILE A 41 -16.03 -17.29 -17.59
CA ILE A 41 -14.88 -17.64 -18.42
C ILE A 41 -14.48 -19.13 -18.36
N ASN A 42 -14.91 -19.85 -17.33
CA ASN A 42 -14.58 -21.26 -17.10
C ASN A 42 -15.83 -22.16 -17.21
N LYS A 43 -16.82 -21.78 -18.03
CA LYS A 43 -18.07 -22.55 -18.20
C LYS A 43 -17.82 -24.00 -18.65
N ASP A 44 -16.77 -24.23 -19.42
CA ASP A 44 -16.40 -25.55 -19.95
C ASP A 44 -15.70 -26.44 -18.91
N LYS A 45 -15.51 -25.95 -17.68
CA LYS A 45 -14.85 -26.64 -16.57
C LYS A 45 -15.80 -26.78 -15.36
N PRO A 46 -16.83 -27.64 -15.45
CA PRO A 46 -17.85 -27.77 -14.39
C PRO A 46 -17.28 -28.23 -13.04
N MET A 47 -16.16 -28.96 -13.05
CA MET A 47 -15.42 -29.40 -11.85
C MET A 47 -14.95 -28.24 -10.95
N LEU A 48 -14.89 -27.01 -11.47
CA LEU A 48 -14.46 -25.83 -10.72
C LEU A 48 -15.58 -25.13 -9.95
N HIS A 49 -16.85 -25.50 -10.17
CA HIS A 49 -18.01 -24.90 -9.51
C HIS A 49 -17.97 -23.35 -9.51
N CYS A 50 -17.73 -22.76 -10.71
CA CYS A 50 -17.57 -21.31 -10.89
C CYS A 50 -18.81 -20.54 -10.42
N ASP A 51 -20.00 -20.93 -10.88
CA ASP A 51 -21.28 -20.27 -10.61
C ASP A 51 -21.23 -18.73 -10.78
N GLY A 52 -20.56 -18.26 -11.83
CA GLY A 52 -20.36 -16.82 -12.10
C GLY A 52 -19.26 -16.13 -11.29
N LYS A 53 -18.67 -16.77 -10.28
CA LYS A 53 -17.63 -16.18 -9.41
C LYS A 53 -16.36 -15.80 -10.16
N CYS A 54 -15.94 -16.57 -11.17
CA CYS A 54 -14.76 -16.23 -11.97
C CYS A 54 -14.97 -14.96 -12.81
N TYR A 55 -16.19 -14.71 -13.29
CA TYR A 55 -16.51 -13.47 -13.99
C TYR A 55 -16.42 -12.27 -13.04
N LEU A 56 -17.01 -12.38 -11.85
CA LEU A 56 -16.93 -11.35 -10.82
C LEU A 56 -15.48 -11.05 -10.42
N ALA A 57 -14.68 -12.09 -10.15
CA ALA A 57 -13.27 -11.95 -9.80
C ALA A 57 -12.47 -11.23 -10.89
N ARG A 58 -12.73 -11.54 -12.17
CA ARG A 58 -12.10 -10.83 -13.30
C ARG A 58 -12.49 -9.35 -13.32
N LYS A 59 -13.78 -9.03 -13.13
CA LYS A 59 -14.26 -7.65 -13.11
C LYS A 59 -13.70 -6.84 -11.95
N LEU A 60 -13.55 -7.44 -10.77
CA LEU A 60 -12.91 -6.80 -9.63
C LEU A 60 -11.43 -6.49 -9.90
N LYS A 61 -10.69 -7.43 -10.49
CA LYS A 61 -9.29 -7.19 -10.92
C LYS A 61 -9.18 -6.08 -11.95
N GLU A 62 -10.04 -6.08 -12.97
CA GLU A 62 -10.08 -5.02 -13.99
C GLU A 62 -10.34 -3.64 -13.37
N ALA A 63 -11.20 -3.56 -12.34
CA ALA A 63 -11.46 -2.31 -11.63
C ALA A 63 -10.25 -1.85 -10.81
N GLU A 64 -9.62 -2.76 -10.06
CA GLU A 64 -8.43 -2.47 -9.25
C GLU A 64 -7.24 -2.00 -10.11
N GLU A 65 -7.04 -2.61 -11.29
CA GLU A 65 -6.00 -2.20 -12.24
C GLU A 65 -6.25 -0.81 -12.81
N LYS A 66 -7.52 -0.46 -13.08
CA LYS A 66 -7.90 0.88 -13.54
C LYS A 66 -7.65 1.94 -12.46
N GLU A 67 -8.00 1.66 -11.22
CA GLU A 67 -7.71 2.55 -10.09
C GLU A 67 -6.20 2.77 -9.93
N LYS A 68 -5.41 1.69 -9.94
CA LYS A 68 -3.94 1.76 -9.89
C LYS A 68 -3.34 2.55 -11.05
N LYS A 69 -3.90 2.44 -12.26
CA LYS A 69 -3.43 3.20 -13.42
C LYS A 69 -3.77 4.70 -13.28
N SER A 70 -4.98 5.02 -12.84
CA SER A 70 -5.42 6.39 -12.56
C SER A 70 -4.55 7.05 -11.48
N GLU A 71 -4.19 6.33 -10.42
CA GLU A 71 -3.31 6.83 -9.37
C GLU A 71 -1.89 7.11 -9.88
N LYS A 72 -1.35 6.22 -10.72
CA LYS A 72 -0.05 6.44 -11.37
C LYS A 72 -0.06 7.63 -12.32
N GLU A 73 -1.17 7.89 -13.00
CA GLU A 73 -1.33 9.04 -13.90
C GLU A 73 -1.47 10.35 -13.10
N SER A 74 -2.20 10.37 -11.98
CA SER A 74 -2.29 11.55 -11.11
C SER A 74 -0.96 11.88 -10.41
N LEU A 75 -0.18 10.88 -10.00
CA LEU A 75 1.19 11.04 -9.47
C LEU A 75 2.15 11.67 -10.50
N LYS A 76 2.03 11.30 -11.78
CA LYS A 76 2.84 11.90 -12.86
C LYS A 76 2.50 13.37 -13.12
N ILE A 77 1.24 13.77 -12.95
CA ILE A 77 0.80 15.16 -13.09
C ILE A 77 1.27 16.01 -11.89
N SER A 78 1.39 15.41 -10.69
CA SER A 78 1.85 16.06 -9.47
C SER A 78 3.38 16.30 -9.42
N TYR A 79 4.18 15.61 -10.24
CA TYR A 79 5.63 15.83 -10.32
C TYR A 79 5.96 17.10 -11.15
N GLN A 80 5.58 18.25 -10.62
CA GLN A 80 6.16 19.55 -10.97
C GLN A 80 7.29 19.80 -9.95
N PRO A 81 8.58 19.82 -10.34
CA PRO A 81 9.67 20.06 -9.39
C PRO A 81 9.71 21.56 -9.03
N ALA A 82 8.73 22.02 -8.25
CA ALA A 82 8.76 23.32 -7.60
C ALA A 82 9.33 23.15 -6.18
N SER A 83 10.57 22.69 -6.09
CA SER A 83 11.36 22.82 -4.86
C SER A 83 12.66 23.52 -5.21
N VAL A 84 12.69 24.83 -4.97
CA VAL A 84 13.96 25.55 -4.83
C VAL A 84 14.63 24.94 -3.61
N VAL A 85 15.65 24.10 -3.85
CA VAL A 85 16.52 23.61 -2.78
C VAL A 85 17.37 24.81 -2.36
N GLU A 86 16.94 25.51 -1.32
CA GLU A 86 17.78 26.49 -0.66
C GLU A 86 18.97 25.73 -0.07
N LYS A 87 20.15 25.97 -0.64
CA LYS A 87 21.39 25.35 -0.18
C LYS A 87 21.76 25.98 1.17
N THR A 88 21.28 25.39 2.26
CA THR A 88 21.72 25.78 3.60
C THR A 88 23.16 25.33 3.77
N VAL A 89 24.10 26.25 3.55
CA VAL A 89 25.51 26.04 3.89
C VAL A 89 25.65 26.23 5.39
N LEU A 90 25.73 25.11 6.12
CA LEU A 90 26.10 25.11 7.53
C LEU A 90 27.58 25.47 7.64
N THR A 91 27.86 26.72 8.02
CA THR A 91 29.22 27.13 8.38
C THR A 91 29.41 26.84 9.86
N PHE A 92 30.15 25.77 10.17
CA PHE A 92 30.53 25.45 11.53
C PHE A 92 31.73 26.32 11.92
N PRO A 93 31.68 27.11 13.00
CA PRO A 93 32.90 27.69 13.54
C PRO A 93 33.75 26.54 14.05
N ALA A 94 34.96 26.39 13.51
CA ALA A 94 35.92 25.42 14.03
C ALA A 94 36.31 25.86 15.45
N SER A 95 35.67 25.27 16.46
CA SER A 95 36.17 25.34 17.83
C SER A 95 37.46 24.53 17.90
N ALA A 96 38.50 25.15 18.45
CA ALA A 96 39.79 24.51 18.67
C ALA A 96 39.57 23.23 19.50
N ILE A 97 39.87 22.08 18.91
CA ILE A 97 39.89 20.80 19.62
C ILE A 97 41.03 20.89 20.62
N GLU A 98 40.71 20.99 21.91
CA GLU A 98 41.71 20.70 22.94
C GLU A 98 42.18 19.27 22.73
N LYS A 99 43.46 19.11 22.37
CA LYS A 99 44.11 17.81 22.32
C LYS A 99 44.17 17.29 23.76
N HIS A 100 43.19 16.49 24.15
CA HIS A 100 43.35 15.61 25.29
C HIS A 100 44.30 14.49 24.88
N GLU A 101 45.49 14.50 25.47
CA GLU A 101 46.48 13.44 25.36
C GLU A 101 45.90 12.17 26.00
N THR A 102 45.51 11.21 25.16
CA THR A 102 45.03 9.90 25.62
C THR A 102 46.24 9.06 26.01
N THR A 103 46.39 8.77 27.29
CA THR A 103 47.37 7.78 27.75
C THR A 103 46.96 6.41 27.21
N ASP A 104 47.69 5.92 26.20
CA ASP A 104 47.47 4.59 25.64
C ASP A 104 47.74 3.52 26.71
N LEU A 105 46.69 2.80 27.11
CA LEU A 105 46.82 1.59 27.92
C LEU A 105 47.47 0.48 27.08
N PRO A 106 48.49 -0.23 27.59
CA PRO A 106 49.14 -1.29 26.82
C PRO A 106 48.17 -2.45 26.59
N PHE A 107 47.64 -2.54 25.37
CA PHE A 107 46.87 -3.69 24.91
C PHE A 107 47.81 -4.69 24.23
N HIS A 108 47.99 -5.86 24.83
CA HIS A 108 48.71 -6.97 24.19
C HIS A 108 47.74 -7.77 23.30
N LEU A 109 47.99 -7.75 21.99
CA LEU A 109 47.29 -8.65 21.08
C LEU A 109 47.71 -10.11 21.35
N PRO A 110 46.76 -11.06 21.38
CA PRO A 110 47.09 -12.48 21.50
C PRO A 110 47.82 -12.96 20.23
N SER A 111 48.92 -13.70 20.38
CA SER A 111 49.77 -14.16 19.28
C SER A 111 49.14 -15.20 18.33
N ARG A 112 47.87 -15.58 18.55
CA ARG A 112 47.14 -16.50 17.67
C ARG A 112 45.75 -15.94 17.38
N PRO A 113 45.31 -15.90 16.11
CA PRO A 113 43.95 -15.49 15.80
C PRO A 113 42.98 -16.48 16.44
N ALA A 114 42.01 -15.95 17.19
CA ALA A 114 40.89 -16.76 17.67
C ALA A 114 40.21 -17.39 16.44
N LYS A 115 39.88 -18.70 16.53
CA LYS A 115 39.11 -19.36 15.46
C LYS A 115 37.81 -18.59 15.27
N ILE A 116 37.60 -18.06 14.07
CA ILE A 116 36.37 -17.39 13.68
C ILE A 116 35.22 -18.35 13.93
N PHE A 117 34.31 -17.99 14.81
CA PHE A 117 33.13 -18.78 15.10
C PHE A 117 32.24 -18.82 13.85
N HIS A 118 31.91 -20.02 13.38
CA HIS A 118 30.95 -20.21 12.30
C HIS A 118 29.70 -20.88 12.88
N PRO A 119 28.50 -20.32 12.69
CA PRO A 119 27.27 -20.91 13.20
C PRO A 119 26.95 -22.24 12.48
N PRO A 120 26.21 -23.16 13.13
CA PRO A 120 25.80 -24.42 12.53
C PRO A 120 24.93 -24.20 11.29
N ARG A 121 25.21 -24.94 10.23
CA ARG A 121 24.42 -24.94 8.99
C ARG A 121 23.22 -25.88 9.18
N ALA A 122 22.03 -25.40 8.83
CA ALA A 122 20.80 -26.19 8.81
C ALA A 122 20.78 -27.19 7.65
#